data_AF-A0A6V7KEP0-F1
#
_entry.id   AF-A0A6V7KEP0-F1
#
_cell.length_a   1.000
_cell.length_b   1.000
_cell.length_c   1.000
_cell.angle_alpha   90.00
_cell.angle_beta   90.00
_cell.angle_gamma   90.00
#
_symmetry.space_group_name_H-M   'P 1'
#
loop_
_entity.id
_entity.type
_entity.pdbx_description
1 polymer ?
#
loop_
_entity_poly.entity_id
_entity_poly.type
_entity_poly.pdbx_seq_one_letter_code
_entity_poly.pdbx_strand_id
1 'polypeptide(L)' 'CWVSGWGKNAFGSDGRYQALLKEVDVPIVDQGNCEMRMRSTRLGNFFNLDRQSFICAGGEAGKDACT' A
#
# COMPACT_ATOMS: atom_id res chain seq x y z
N CYS A 1 6.83 0.63 -10.31
CA CYS A 1 7.79 1.42 -9.50
C CYS A 1 8.36 0.51 -8.41
N TRP A 2 9.37 0.97 -7.68
CA TRP A 2 9.97 0.22 -6.59
C TRP A 2 9.67 0.91 -5.27
N VAL A 3 9.34 0.12 -4.25
CA VAL A 3 9.20 0.57 -2.87
C VAL A 3 10.25 -0.15 -2.05
N SER A 4 11.02 0.60 -1.26
CA SER A 4 12.11 0.05 -0.44
C SER A 4 12.01 0.51 1.00
N GLY A 5 12.42 -0.34 1.94
CA GLY A 5 12.44 0.02 3.35
C GLY A 5 12.96 -1.07 4.29
N TRP A 6 12.93 -0.75 5.58
CA TRP A 6 13.35 -1.63 6.70
C TRP A 6 12.19 -1.98 7.64
N GLY A 7 10.95 -1.92 7.13
CA GLY A 7 9.72 -2.09 7.91
C GLY A 7 9.58 -3.46 8.60
N LYS A 8 8.50 -3.65 9.36
CA LYS A 8 8.16 -4.97 9.90
C LYS A 8 7.73 -5.91 8.77
N ASN A 9 7.97 -7.20 8.95
CA ASN A 9 7.53 -8.26 8.05
C ASN A 9 6.17 -8.89 8.43
N ALA A 10 5.54 -8.42 9.50
CA ALA A 10 4.21 -8.84 9.93
C ALA A 10 3.56 -7.78 10.84
N PHE A 11 2.25 -7.63 10.77
CA PHE A 11 1.50 -6.78 11.68
C PHE A 11 1.52 -7.33 13.12
N GLY A 12 1.40 -6.44 14.09
CA GLY A 12 1.35 -6.79 15.52
C GLY A 12 2.71 -6.84 16.23
N SER A 13 2.72 -7.50 17.39
CA SER A 13 3.90 -7.64 18.25
C SER A 13 4.96 -8.59 17.67
N ASP A 14 4.53 -9.55 16.85
CA ASP A 14 5.39 -10.64 16.40
C ASP A 14 6.22 -10.27 15.17
N GLY A 15 5.83 -9.21 14.48
CA GLY A 15 6.59 -8.65 13.35
C GLY A 15 7.93 -8.06 13.74
N ARG A 16 8.96 -8.37 12.96
CA ARG A 16 10.33 -7.92 13.18
C ARG A 16 10.76 -6.96 12.09
N TYR A 17 11.45 -5.90 12.48
CA TYR A 17 12.08 -4.99 11.55
C TYR A 17 13.18 -5.70 10.75
N GLN A 18 13.29 -5.35 9.48
CA GLN A 18 14.30 -5.92 8.61
C GLN A 18 15.64 -5.21 8.85
N ALA A 19 16.68 -5.97 9.19
CA ALA A 19 18.03 -5.42 9.36
C ALA A 19 18.71 -5.08 8.02
N LEU A 20 18.29 -5.74 6.95
CA LEU A 20 18.74 -5.52 5.59
C LEU A 20 17.64 -4.78 4.82
N LEU A 21 18.04 -3.80 3.99
CA LEU A 21 17.12 -3.09 3.11
C LEU A 21 16.38 -4.09 2.23
N LYS A 22 15.06 -3.97 2.18
CA LYS A 22 14.20 -4.74 1.29
C LYS A 22 13.58 -3.84 0.25
N GLU A 23 13.26 -4.41 -0.90
CA GLU A 23 12.52 -3.76 -1.97
C GLU A 23 11.49 -4.70 -2.57
N VAL A 24 10.45 -4.12 -3.16
CA VAL A 24 9.42 -4.82 -3.92
C VAL A 24 8.98 -3.96 -5.09
N ASP A 25 8.76 -4.59 -6.24
CA ASP A 25 8.18 -3.93 -7.41
C ASP A 25 6.65 -3.96 -7.32
N VAL A 26 6.03 -2.80 -7.55
CA VAL A 26 4.58 -2.65 -7.56
C VAL A 26 4.13 -1.75 -8.73
N PRO A 27 2.97 -2.02 -9.35
CA PRO A 27 2.41 -1.17 -10.39
C PRO A 27 1.82 0.10 -9.79
N ILE A 28 1.84 1.19 -10.56
CA ILE A 28 1.02 2.36 -10.25
C ILE A 28 -0.44 2.00 -10.58
N VAL A 29 -1.34 2.32 -9.66
CA VAL A 29 -2.77 2.10 -9.79
C VAL A 29 -3.43 3.40 -10.21
N ASP A 30 -4.32 3.32 -11.20
CA ASP A 30 -5.17 4.44 -11.59
C ASP A 30 -5.94 5.00 -10.39
N GLN A 31 -5.98 6.33 -10.25
CA GLN A 31 -6.57 6.99 -9.08
C GLN A 31 -8.08 6.69 -8.96
N GLY A 32 -8.80 6.53 -10.08
CA GLY A 32 -10.23 6.18 -10.07
C GLY A 32 -10.47 4.79 -9.49
N ASN A 33 -9.68 3.81 -9.95
CA ASN A 33 -9.70 2.46 -9.40
C ASN A 33 -9.28 2.42 -7.93
N CYS A 34 -8.27 3.21 -7.54
CA CYS A 34 -7.85 3.27 -6.14
C CYS A 34 -8.98 3.79 -5.24
N GLU A 35 -9.62 4.90 -5.60
CA GLU A 35 -10.74 5.46 -4.85
C GLU A 35 -11.92 4.49 -4.74
N MET A 36 -12.28 3.83 -5.85
CA MET A 36 -13.34 2.81 -5.86
C MET A 36 -13.02 1.65 -4.91
N ARG A 37 -11.77 1.15 -4.91
CA ARG A 37 -11.34 0.12 -3.98
C ARG A 37 -11.41 0.60 -2.53
N MET A 38 -10.92 1.81 -2.25
CA MET A 38 -10.98 2.40 -0.90
C MET A 38 -12.42 2.57 -0.39
N ARG A 39 -13.36 2.94 -1.26
CA ARG A 39 -14.80 3.03 -0.93
C ARG A 39 -15.41 1.71 -0.48
N SER A 40 -14.91 0.58 -0.98
CA SER A 40 -15.35 -0.76 -0.59
C SER A 40 -14.79 -1.24 0.75
N THR A 41 -13.88 -0.47 1.37
CA THR A 41 -13.32 -0.78 2.69
C THR A 41 -14.15 -0.13 3.82
N ARG A 42 -13.66 -0.22 5.06
CA ARG A 42 -14.21 0.50 6.23
C ARG A 42 -14.28 2.03 6.07
N LEU A 43 -13.59 2.61 5.08
CA LEU A 43 -13.67 4.04 4.77
C LEU A 43 -15.03 4.44 4.16
N GLY A 44 -15.73 3.49 3.54
CA GLY A 44 -17.09 3.65 3.04
C GLY A 44 -17.22 4.44 1.74
N ASN A 45 -18.43 4.40 1.18
CA ASN A 45 -18.75 4.88 -0.17
C ASN A 45 -18.54 6.39 -0.40
N PHE A 46 -18.41 7.19 0.65
CA PHE A 46 -18.19 8.63 0.56
C PHE A 46 -16.71 9.04 0.58
N PHE A 47 -15.79 8.08 0.67
CA PHE A 47 -14.36 8.37 0.57
C PHE A 47 -14.03 9.06 -0.77
N ASN A 48 -13.21 10.11 -0.71
CA ASN A 48 -12.74 10.87 -1.86
C ASN A 48 -11.22 10.94 -1.80
N LEU A 49 -10.55 10.48 -2.86
CA LEU A 49 -9.11 10.53 -2.96
C LEU A 49 -8.72 11.87 -3.59
N ASP A 50 -8.00 12.70 -2.82
CA ASP A 50 -7.47 13.95 -3.37
C ASP A 50 -6.51 13.66 -4.54
N ARG A 51 -6.86 14.19 -5.71
CA ARG A 51 -6.21 13.85 -6.99
C ARG A 51 -4.87 14.53 -7.17
N GLN A 52 -4.60 15.58 -6.41
CA GLN A 52 -3.38 16.39 -6.53
C GLN A 52 -2.30 15.92 -5.54
N SER A 53 -2.72 15.39 -4.39
CA SER A 53 -1.82 15.05 -3.28
C SER A 53 -1.48 13.56 -3.22
N PHE A 54 -2.34 12.68 -3.74
CA PHE A 54 -2.18 11.23 -3.58
C PHE A 54 -2.10 10.45 -4.88
N ILE A 55 -1.30 9.39 -4.85
CA ILE A 55 -1.24 8.32 -5.84
C ILE A 55 -1.33 6.98 -5.12
N CYS A 56 -1.64 5.92 -5.87
CA CYS A 56 -1.69 4.56 -5.32
C CYS A 56 -0.77 3.64 -6.11
N ALA A 57 -0.19 2.66 -5.42
CA ALA A 57 0.62 1.61 -6.02
C ALA A 57 0.35 0.28 -5.31
N GLY A 58 0.46 -0.84 -6.03
CA GLY A 58 0.24 -2.19 -5.51
C GLY A 58 -1.06 -2.83 -6.00
N GLY A 59 -1.68 -3.64 -5.14
CA GLY A 59 -2.85 -4.45 -5.50
C GLY A 59 -2.52 -5.87 -6.00
N GLU A 60 -1.28 -6.31 -5.78
CA GLU A 60 -0.81 -7.67 -6.01
C GLU A 60 -0.69 -8.42 -4.68
N ALA A 61 -1.11 -9.68 -4.64
CA ALA A 61 -1.00 -10.48 -3.43
C ALA A 61 0.47 -10.72 -3.05
N GLY A 62 0.81 -10.50 -1.79
CA GLY A 62 2.17 -10.70 -1.27
C GLY A 62 3.17 -9.60 -1.63
N LYS A 63 2.73 -8.49 -2.24
CA LYS A 63 3.55 -7.32 -2.57
C LYS A 63 2.98 -6.06 -1.95
N ASP A 64 3.58 -5.62 -0.84
CA ASP A 64 3.17 -4.40 -0.13
C ASP A 64 4.39 -3.74 0.54
N ALA A 65 4.26 -2.46 0.91
CA ALA A 65 5.30 -1.68 1.57
C ALA A 65 5.55 -2.14 3.02
N CYS A 66 4.50 -2.59 3.69
CA CYS A 66 4.53 -3.14 5.03
C CYS A 66 3.70 -4.42 5.07
N THR A 67 4.05 -5.34 5.96
CA THR A 67 3.26 -6.54 6.23
C THR A 67 3.06 -6.68 7.72
#